data_AF-A0A938HPZ8-F1
#
_entry.id   AF-A0A938HPZ8-F1
#
_cell.length_a   1.000
_cell.length_b   1.000
_cell.length_c   1.000
_cell.angle_alpha   90.00
_cell.angle_beta   90.00
_cell.angle_gamma   90.00
#
_symmetry.space_group_name_H-M   'P 1'
#
loop_
_entity.id
_entity.type
_entity.pdbx_description
1 polymer ?
#
loop_
_entity_poly.entity_id
_entity_poly.type
_entity_poly.pdbx_seq_one_letter_code
_entity_poly.pdbx_strand_id
1 'polypeptide(L)'
;GPSDVLSWWTDVWIEHDSPYYRPLASMLMYAEYRAFGEAWRPFCIVSWLLHAAICALIVLLLARLFGQWAPHHRVLPGLLAVAWFSIPCETTVDGPHWGNRGIARGLMPYWPAQTDLGCLLLSLLSLLLWDRWLEGRCRKTLVGAIIAFVAALLFKEHAVVVPLLAVAIALYRNRSPRFTALAGAIGIVASGLFLMLRGMLAPGAWGPHYRGLGHLMLKVMMYLCEPTLIARLNGHDWLTLSGALVAVCVGLAIYWPRRLYLHAFGAFLAVFLPPQILAGNIALPTLPEFAWLLVRITLTFVLFLLAFEQRKRGPSLALLGCLLAVHLPILHVMGPHYYYWPVAWWSMLNATVIVGLPGTLRAVKARVPTASPAAEEAAAQG
;
A
#
# COMPACT_ATOMS: atom_id res chain seq x y z
N GLY A 1 18.20 19.15 28.23
CA GLY A 1 19.27 18.13 28.09
C GLY A 1 18.63 16.77 27.96
N PRO A 2 19.30 15.75 27.38
CA PRO A 2 18.69 14.46 27.03
C PRO A 2 18.15 13.64 28.22
N SER A 3 18.22 14.16 29.45
CA SER A 3 17.67 13.56 30.67
C SER A 3 16.17 13.77 30.87
N ASP A 4 15.54 14.76 30.23
CA ASP A 4 14.11 15.06 30.42
C ASP A 4 13.23 14.47 29.31
N VAL A 5 12.29 13.62 29.69
CA VAL A 5 11.29 12.98 28.82
C VAL A 5 10.50 14.01 28.01
N LEU A 6 10.17 15.16 28.60
CA LEU A 6 9.37 16.19 27.92
C LEU A 6 10.16 16.86 26.79
N SER A 7 11.47 17.05 26.96
CA SER A 7 12.34 17.58 25.90
C SER A 7 12.33 16.67 24.65
N TRP A 8 12.22 15.35 24.82
CA TRP A 8 12.09 14.42 23.69
C TRP A 8 10.75 14.54 22.96
N TRP A 9 9.71 15.13 23.55
CA TRP A 9 8.40 15.27 22.90
C TRP A 9 8.27 16.57 22.09
N THR A 10 8.94 17.63 22.54
CA THR A 10 8.71 18.98 22.03
C THR A 10 9.94 19.63 21.46
N ASP A 11 11.15 19.20 21.85
CA ASP A 11 12.37 19.84 21.40
C ASP A 11 12.88 19.27 20.07
N VAL A 12 13.92 19.94 19.59
CA VAL A 12 14.69 19.57 18.41
C VAL A 12 15.77 18.57 18.82
N TRP A 13 15.54 17.28 18.50
CA TRP A 13 16.52 16.23 18.80
C TRP A 13 16.86 15.31 17.62
N ILE A 14 16.11 15.37 16.51
CA ILE A 14 16.44 14.65 15.25
C ILE A 14 17.04 15.59 14.20
N GLU A 15 16.38 16.71 13.92
CA GLU A 15 16.79 17.69 12.89
C GLU A 15 16.80 19.10 13.48
N HIS A 16 17.91 19.83 13.32
CA HIS A 16 18.20 21.11 13.99
C HIS A 16 17.15 22.22 13.85
N ASP A 17 16.23 22.11 12.89
CA ASP A 17 15.30 23.19 12.54
C ASP A 17 13.82 22.84 12.73
N SER A 18 13.49 21.64 13.24
CA SER A 18 12.09 21.24 13.43
C SER A 18 11.86 20.49 14.75
N PRO A 19 10.91 20.95 15.59
CA PRO A 19 10.48 20.16 16.74
C PRO A 19 9.87 18.83 16.28
N TYR A 20 10.14 17.75 17.01
CA TYR A 20 9.76 16.40 16.63
C TYR A 20 8.54 15.91 17.44
N TYR A 21 7.33 16.24 16.99
CA TYR A 21 6.11 15.85 17.71
C TYR A 21 5.58 14.46 17.34
N ARG A 22 6.17 13.43 17.93
CA ARG A 22 5.74 12.02 17.82
C ARG A 22 5.91 11.33 19.17
N PRO A 23 4.96 11.50 20.11
CA PRO A 23 5.18 11.16 21.52
C PRO A 23 5.61 9.71 21.74
N LEU A 24 4.92 8.73 21.15
CA LEU A 24 5.26 7.33 21.38
C LEU A 24 6.56 6.90 20.70
N ALA A 25 6.87 7.44 19.51
CA ALA A 25 8.14 7.18 18.86
C ALA A 25 9.30 7.76 19.68
N SER A 26 9.12 8.98 20.21
CA SER A 26 10.09 9.65 21.07
C SER A 26 10.30 8.90 22.39
N MET A 27 9.23 8.34 22.96
CA MET A 27 9.33 7.51 24.17
C MET A 27 10.03 6.18 23.94
N LEU A 28 9.79 5.55 22.79
CA LEU A 28 10.51 4.35 22.40
C LEU A 28 12.02 4.65 22.29
N MET A 29 12.39 5.68 21.52
CA MET A 29 13.79 6.06 21.35
C MET A 29 14.45 6.54 22.64
N TYR A 30 13.72 7.25 23.50
CA TYR A 30 14.19 7.60 24.84
C TYR A 30 14.48 6.34 25.67
N ALA A 31 13.55 5.38 25.72
CA ALA A 31 13.75 4.14 26.46
C ALA A 31 14.95 3.33 25.93
N GLU A 32 15.14 3.30 24.61
CA GLU A 32 16.31 2.69 23.98
C GLU A 32 17.60 3.41 24.32
N TYR A 33 17.61 4.74 24.30
CA TYR A 33 18.75 5.54 24.73
C TYR A 33 19.11 5.27 26.19
N ARG A 34 18.11 5.14 27.06
CA ARG A 34 18.33 4.78 28.48
C ARG A 34 18.87 3.36 28.65
N ALA A 35 18.46 2.42 27.80
CA ALA A 35 18.86 1.02 27.90
C ALA A 35 20.22 0.73 27.22
N PHE A 36 20.52 1.41 26.12
CA PHE A 36 21.61 1.09 25.22
C PHE A 36 22.61 2.24 25.03
N GLY A 37 22.33 3.42 25.57
CA GLY A 37 23.12 4.63 25.34
C GLY A 37 23.05 5.07 23.89
N GLU A 38 24.20 5.52 23.36
CA GLU A 38 24.36 5.98 21.96
C GLU A 38 24.67 4.84 20.99
N ALA A 39 24.62 3.58 21.43
CA ALA A 39 24.94 2.44 20.58
C ALA A 39 23.87 2.30 19.48
N TRP A 40 24.26 2.57 18.23
CA TRP A 40 23.37 2.54 17.06
C TRP A 40 22.70 1.19 16.78
N ARG A 41 23.47 0.10 16.89
CA ARG A 41 23.03 -1.24 16.48
C ARG A 41 21.76 -1.72 17.23
N PRO A 42 21.63 -1.56 18.55
CA PRO A 42 20.39 -1.82 19.28
C PRO A 42 19.12 -1.16 18.70
N PHE A 43 19.17 0.11 18.27
CA PHE A 43 18.03 0.80 17.66
C PHE A 43 17.59 0.14 16.34
N CYS A 44 18.56 -0.37 15.55
CA CYS A 44 18.28 -1.16 14.35
C CYS A 44 17.62 -2.50 14.70
N ILE A 45 18.06 -3.18 15.76
CA ILE A 45 17.46 -4.44 16.21
C ILE A 45 15.98 -4.25 16.55
N VAL A 46 15.62 -3.18 17.26
CA VAL A 46 14.21 -2.90 17.57
C VAL A 46 13.42 -2.65 16.29
N SER A 47 13.99 -1.95 15.31
CA SER A 47 13.37 -1.77 13.99
C SER A 47 13.13 -3.12 13.29
N TRP A 48 14.06 -4.08 13.40
CA TRP A 48 13.89 -5.43 12.83
C TRP A 48 12.76 -6.19 13.52
N LEU A 49 12.64 -6.09 14.84
CA LEU A 49 11.56 -6.70 15.60
C LEU A 49 10.19 -6.10 15.22
N LEU A 50 10.11 -4.77 15.08
CA LEU A 50 8.90 -4.10 14.59
C LEU A 50 8.53 -4.57 13.18
N HIS A 51 9.51 -4.67 12.27
CA HIS A 51 9.27 -5.19 10.91
C HIS A 51 8.76 -6.64 10.93
N ALA A 52 9.37 -7.53 11.71
CA ALA A 52 8.90 -8.91 11.84
C ALA A 52 7.44 -8.97 12.35
N ALA A 53 7.10 -8.13 13.32
CA ALA A 53 5.74 -8.02 13.83
C ALA A 53 4.76 -7.47 12.78
N ILE A 54 5.16 -6.50 11.96
CA ILE A 54 4.38 -6.00 10.81
C ILE A 54 4.12 -7.14 9.83
N CYS A 55 5.14 -7.91 9.47
CA CYS A 55 5.01 -9.06 8.59
C CYS A 55 3.98 -10.07 9.14
N ALA A 56 4.05 -10.40 10.42
CA ALA A 56 3.06 -11.26 11.06
C ALA A 56 1.63 -10.69 10.97
N LEU A 57 1.44 -9.38 11.21
CA LEU A 57 0.14 -8.74 11.10
C LEU A 57 -0.38 -8.68 9.65
N ILE A 58 0.49 -8.50 8.65
CA ILE A 58 0.11 -8.60 7.23
C ILE A 58 -0.45 -10.00 6.93
N VAL A 59 0.25 -11.05 7.37
CA VAL A 59 -0.23 -12.43 7.19
C VAL A 59 -1.58 -12.63 7.86
N LEU A 60 -1.72 -12.21 9.12
CA LEU A 60 -2.97 -12.37 9.88
C LEU A 60 -4.13 -11.59 9.26
N LEU A 61 -3.89 -10.35 8.82
CA LEU A 61 -4.90 -9.51 8.20
C LEU A 61 -5.39 -10.13 6.89
N LEU A 62 -4.48 -10.53 6.00
CA LEU A 62 -4.84 -11.17 4.75
C LEU A 62 -5.54 -12.52 4.99
N ALA A 63 -5.05 -13.35 5.92
CA ALA A 63 -5.69 -14.62 6.24
C ALA A 63 -7.15 -14.43 6.69
N ARG A 64 -7.45 -13.35 7.41
CA ARG A 64 -8.83 -13.00 7.78
C ARG A 64 -9.64 -12.48 6.61
N LEU A 65 -9.08 -11.61 5.78
CA LEU A 65 -9.76 -11.10 4.58
C LEU A 65 -10.10 -12.24 3.61
N PHE A 66 -9.29 -13.29 3.54
CA PHE A 66 -9.60 -14.52 2.81
C PHE A 66 -10.41 -15.54 3.64
N GLY A 67 -11.21 -15.10 4.60
CA GLY A 67 -11.99 -15.98 5.50
C GLY A 67 -12.90 -16.99 4.79
N GLN A 68 -13.32 -16.73 3.55
CA GLN A 68 -14.07 -17.69 2.72
C GLN A 68 -13.25 -18.89 2.23
N TRP A 69 -11.91 -18.86 2.29
CA TRP A 69 -11.06 -19.94 1.81
C TRP A 69 -10.88 -21.02 2.87
N ALA A 70 -10.42 -22.22 2.46
CA ALA A 70 -10.03 -23.26 3.39
C ALA A 70 -8.89 -22.76 4.30
N PRO A 71 -8.87 -23.10 5.62
CA PRO A 71 -7.93 -22.53 6.58
C PRO A 71 -6.46 -22.56 6.15
N HIS A 72 -6.01 -23.67 5.55
CA HIS A 72 -4.63 -23.84 5.09
C HIS A 72 -4.26 -22.93 3.91
N HIS A 73 -5.22 -22.49 3.09
CA HIS A 73 -4.98 -21.60 1.95
C HIS A 73 -5.01 -20.10 2.32
N ARG A 74 -5.55 -19.74 3.50
CA ARG A 74 -5.70 -18.34 3.91
C ARG A 74 -4.37 -17.63 4.14
N VAL A 75 -3.36 -18.40 4.53
CA VAL A 75 -2.03 -17.88 4.90
C VAL A 75 -1.19 -17.55 3.66
N LEU A 76 -1.45 -18.22 2.52
CA LEU A 76 -0.66 -18.08 1.30
C LEU A 76 -0.60 -16.64 0.76
N PRO A 77 -1.72 -15.90 0.59
CA PRO A 77 -1.67 -14.47 0.22
C PRO A 77 -0.82 -13.65 1.20
N GLY A 78 -0.92 -13.96 2.49
CA GLY A 78 -0.13 -13.33 3.55
C GLY A 78 1.37 -13.52 3.35
N LEU A 79 1.81 -14.76 3.16
CA LEU A 79 3.22 -15.08 2.96
C LEU A 79 3.76 -14.47 1.67
N LEU A 80 2.99 -14.48 0.58
CA LEU A 80 3.36 -13.82 -0.67
C LEU A 80 3.48 -12.31 -0.51
N ALA A 81 2.58 -11.68 0.24
CA ALA A 81 2.66 -10.25 0.54
C ALA A 81 3.89 -9.94 1.39
N VAL A 82 4.20 -10.74 2.41
CA VAL A 82 5.42 -10.58 3.23
C VAL A 82 6.67 -10.76 2.39
N ALA A 83 6.71 -11.77 1.52
CA ALA A 83 7.82 -11.96 0.59
C ALA A 83 8.00 -10.72 -0.26
N TRP A 84 6.96 -10.22 -0.91
CA TRP A 84 7.02 -9.01 -1.74
C TRP A 84 7.40 -7.75 -0.95
N PHE A 85 6.91 -7.62 0.28
CA PHE A 85 7.22 -6.51 1.19
C PHE A 85 8.67 -6.51 1.66
N SER A 86 9.28 -7.69 1.77
CA SER A 86 10.64 -7.88 2.28
C SER A 86 11.69 -7.99 1.17
N ILE A 87 11.29 -8.44 -0.02
CA ILE A 87 12.16 -8.53 -1.20
C ILE A 87 12.54 -7.11 -1.63
N PRO A 88 13.82 -6.87 -1.96
CA PRO A 88 14.23 -5.59 -2.50
C PRO A 88 13.53 -5.31 -3.84
N CYS A 89 12.64 -4.31 -3.84
CA CYS A 89 12.32 -3.60 -5.07
C CYS A 89 13.53 -2.72 -5.41
N GLU A 90 14.32 -3.15 -6.39
CA GLU A 90 15.19 -2.25 -7.16
C GLU A 90 14.31 -1.27 -7.93
N THR A 91 13.79 -0.25 -7.24
CA THR A 91 13.28 0.94 -7.92
C THR A 91 14.49 1.82 -8.19
N THR A 92 15.01 1.71 -9.42
CA THR A 92 16.04 2.53 -10.07
C THR A 92 15.75 4.03 -10.13
N VAL A 93 14.87 4.56 -9.29
CA VAL A 93 14.71 6.00 -9.16
C VAL A 93 15.75 6.43 -8.14
N ASP A 94 16.89 6.91 -8.64
CA ASP A 94 17.83 7.73 -7.88
C ASP A 94 17.08 9.01 -7.42
N GLY A 95 16.24 8.85 -6.39
CA GLY A 95 15.82 9.97 -5.57
C GLY A 95 17.06 10.54 -4.87
N PRO A 96 17.06 11.83 -4.53
CA PRO A 96 18.23 12.47 -3.95
C PRO A 96 18.59 11.75 -2.63
N HIS A 97 19.69 11.00 -2.67
CA HIS A 97 20.47 10.45 -1.55
C HIS A 97 20.09 9.11 -0.90
N TRP A 98 19.12 8.33 -1.39
CA TRP A 98 18.83 6.99 -0.84
C TRP A 98 18.84 5.94 -1.94
N GLY A 99 20.03 5.44 -2.28
CA GLY A 99 20.25 4.50 -3.39
C GLY A 99 19.44 3.19 -3.28
N ASN A 100 19.31 2.52 -4.43
CA ASN A 100 18.68 1.23 -4.75
C ASN A 100 18.73 0.13 -3.65
N ARG A 101 18.03 0.27 -2.54
CA ARG A 101 18.05 -0.76 -1.50
C ARG A 101 16.66 -1.01 -0.92
N GLY A 102 16.22 -2.27 -0.99
CA GLY A 102 14.94 -2.74 -0.45
C GLY A 102 14.74 -2.44 1.03
N ILE A 103 13.50 -2.55 1.53
CA ILE A 103 13.20 -2.26 2.94
C ILE A 103 14.11 -3.05 3.91
N ALA A 104 14.17 -4.38 3.78
CA ALA A 104 14.89 -5.24 4.73
C ALA A 104 16.43 -5.20 4.56
N ARG A 105 16.94 -5.04 3.33
CA ARG A 105 18.38 -5.00 3.05
C ARG A 105 18.98 -3.59 2.98
N GLY A 106 18.13 -2.58 2.83
CA GLY A 106 18.49 -1.21 2.53
C GLY A 106 18.16 -0.22 3.61
N LEU A 107 16.91 -0.23 4.06
CA LEU A 107 16.44 0.71 5.08
C LEU A 107 16.76 0.20 6.49
N MET A 108 16.48 -1.08 6.75
CA MET A 108 16.55 -1.68 8.09
C MET A 108 17.97 -1.77 8.71
N PRO A 109 19.07 -2.00 7.97
CA PRO A 109 20.39 -2.07 8.58
C PRO A 109 21.02 -0.70 8.87
N TYR A 110 20.51 0.36 8.24
CA TYR A 110 21.17 1.67 8.21
C TYR A 110 20.32 2.82 8.76
N TRP A 111 19.06 2.57 9.14
CA TRP A 111 18.19 3.62 9.66
C TRP A 111 17.15 3.08 10.66
N PRO A 112 17.08 3.62 11.90
CA PRO A 112 16.04 3.29 12.86
C PRO A 112 14.71 3.94 12.43
N ALA A 113 14.00 3.27 11.52
CA ALA A 113 12.72 3.73 10.97
C ALA A 113 11.52 3.49 11.91
N GLN A 114 11.76 3.44 13.22
CA GLN A 114 10.80 2.98 14.23
C GLN A 114 9.49 3.76 14.23
N THR A 115 9.53 5.02 13.84
CA THR A 115 8.37 5.88 13.70
C THR A 115 7.38 5.34 12.66
N ASP A 116 7.88 5.05 11.46
CA ASP A 116 7.09 4.49 10.36
C ASP A 116 6.63 3.08 10.66
N LEU A 117 7.53 2.28 11.22
CA LEU A 117 7.28 0.90 11.61
C LEU A 117 6.21 0.81 12.69
N GLY A 118 6.37 1.55 13.79
CA GLY A 118 5.41 1.58 14.90
C GLY A 118 4.05 2.08 14.45
N CYS A 119 4.02 3.13 13.61
CA CYS A 119 2.79 3.62 13.01
C CYS A 119 2.09 2.55 12.15
N LEU A 120 2.81 1.89 11.24
CA LEU A 120 2.23 0.84 10.39
C LEU A 120 1.80 -0.39 11.21
N LEU A 121 2.62 -0.83 12.17
CA LEU A 121 2.34 -1.96 13.05
C LEU A 121 1.02 -1.76 13.79
N LEU A 122 0.88 -0.63 14.46
CA LEU A 122 -0.32 -0.31 15.24
C LEU A 122 -1.53 -0.04 14.35
N SER A 123 -1.32 0.48 13.14
CA SER A 123 -2.38 0.62 12.13
C SER A 123 -2.89 -0.73 11.64
N LEU A 124 -2.01 -1.67 11.31
CA LEU A 124 -2.39 -3.03 10.93
C LEU A 124 -3.09 -3.75 12.08
N LEU A 125 -2.62 -3.58 13.32
CA LEU A 125 -3.26 -4.13 14.51
C LEU A 125 -4.66 -3.54 14.69
N SER A 126 -4.81 -2.23 14.51
CA SER A 126 -6.10 -1.54 14.56
C SER A 126 -7.07 -2.13 13.52
N LEU A 127 -6.64 -2.30 12.27
CA LEU A 127 -7.46 -2.89 11.20
C LEU A 127 -7.80 -4.35 11.45
N LEU A 128 -6.86 -5.13 11.99
CA LEU A 128 -7.09 -6.53 12.36
C LEU A 128 -8.16 -6.65 13.44
N LEU A 129 -8.07 -5.84 14.50
CA LEU A 129 -9.03 -5.81 15.60
C LEU A 129 -10.39 -5.25 15.16
N TRP A 130 -10.39 -4.26 14.26
CA TRP A 130 -11.58 -3.73 13.62
C TRP A 130 -12.30 -4.81 12.81
N ASP A 131 -11.59 -5.55 11.96
CA ASP A 131 -12.17 -6.65 11.19
C ASP A 131 -12.73 -7.75 12.10
N ARG A 132 -12.05 -8.08 13.20
CA ARG A 132 -12.58 -9.01 14.23
C ARG A 132 -13.86 -8.50 14.86
N TRP A 133 -13.93 -7.21 15.16
CA TRP A 133 -15.15 -6.60 15.67
C TRP A 133 -16.29 -6.62 14.66
N LEU A 134 -16.02 -6.37 13.38
CA LEU A 134 -17.05 -6.44 12.33
C LEU A 134 -17.68 -7.83 12.22
N GLU A 135 -16.90 -8.89 12.45
CA GLU A 135 -17.38 -10.28 12.45
C GLU A 135 -18.11 -10.67 13.73
N GLY A 136 -17.48 -10.46 14.89
CA GLY A 136 -17.97 -10.98 16.18
C GLY A 136 -18.71 -9.97 17.07
N ARG A 137 -18.75 -8.69 16.70
CA ARG A 137 -19.33 -7.58 17.47
C ARG A 137 -18.80 -7.45 18.91
N CYS A 138 -17.60 -7.97 19.19
CA CYS A 138 -16.98 -7.92 20.52
C CYS A 138 -16.51 -6.50 20.88
N ARG A 139 -17.05 -5.89 21.94
CA ARG A 139 -16.66 -4.53 22.36
C ARG A 139 -15.16 -4.42 22.66
N LYS A 140 -14.55 -5.47 23.23
CA LYS A 140 -13.11 -5.47 23.56
C LYS A 140 -12.24 -5.28 22.31
N THR A 141 -12.60 -5.90 21.18
CA THR A 141 -11.84 -5.74 19.93
C THR A 141 -12.04 -4.35 19.32
N LEU A 142 -13.23 -3.74 19.45
CA LEU A 142 -13.43 -2.34 19.02
C LEU A 142 -12.57 -1.38 19.85
N VAL A 143 -12.60 -1.51 21.18
CA VAL A 143 -11.78 -0.68 22.07
C VAL A 143 -10.30 -0.85 21.76
N GLY A 144 -9.84 -2.10 21.59
CA GLY A 144 -8.46 -2.38 21.18
C GLY A 144 -8.10 -1.76 19.82
N ALA A 145 -9.01 -1.77 18.85
CA ALA A 145 -8.80 -1.14 17.54
C ALA A 145 -8.63 0.38 17.66
N ILE A 146 -9.44 1.03 18.50
CA ILE A 146 -9.37 2.48 18.76
C ILE A 146 -8.06 2.82 19.47
N ILE A 147 -7.69 2.07 20.52
CA ILE A 147 -6.44 2.28 21.25
C ILE A 147 -5.24 2.13 20.30
N ALA A 148 -5.21 1.06 19.50
CA ALA A 148 -4.15 0.84 18.52
C ALA A 148 -4.08 1.96 17.47
N PHE A 149 -5.22 2.48 17.01
CA PHE A 149 -5.27 3.61 16.08
C PHE A 149 -4.73 4.90 16.71
N VAL A 150 -5.15 5.24 17.93
CA VAL A 150 -4.64 6.42 18.65
C VAL A 150 -3.14 6.28 18.88
N ALA A 151 -2.68 5.11 19.31
CA ALA A 151 -1.26 4.84 19.46
C ALA A 151 -0.50 4.99 18.12
N ALA A 152 -1.07 4.54 16.99
CA ALA A 152 -0.48 4.73 15.67
C ALA A 152 -0.32 6.22 15.31
N LEU A 153 -1.31 7.07 15.62
CA LEU A 153 -1.23 8.53 15.45
C LEU A 153 -0.09 9.13 16.28
N LEU A 154 0.08 8.67 17.51
CA LEU A 154 1.16 9.12 18.40
C LEU A 154 2.55 8.66 17.94
N PHE A 155 2.65 7.63 17.10
CA PHE A 155 3.88 7.31 16.38
C PHE A 155 4.05 8.20 15.15
N LYS A 156 3.04 8.32 14.29
CA LYS A 156 3.12 9.12 13.07
C LYS A 156 1.74 9.56 12.60
N GLU A 157 1.66 10.83 12.20
CA GLU A 157 0.50 11.47 11.58
C GLU A 157 -0.07 10.71 10.37
N HIS A 158 0.73 9.85 9.72
CA HIS A 158 0.26 9.04 8.60
C HIS A 158 -0.93 8.15 8.95
N ALA A 159 -1.08 7.75 10.23
CA ALA A 159 -2.18 6.91 10.69
C ALA A 159 -3.57 7.55 10.49
N VAL A 160 -3.68 8.85 10.19
CA VAL A 160 -4.96 9.52 9.89
C VAL A 160 -5.78 8.85 8.76
N VAL A 161 -5.15 8.00 7.94
CA VAL A 161 -5.85 7.24 6.89
C VAL A 161 -6.50 5.96 7.38
N VAL A 162 -6.11 5.42 8.55
CA VAL A 162 -6.64 4.16 9.10
C VAL A 162 -8.17 4.10 9.08
N PRO A 163 -8.92 5.16 9.43
CA PRO A 163 -10.37 5.19 9.30
C PRO A 163 -10.89 4.92 7.88
N LEU A 164 -10.24 5.47 6.85
CA LEU A 164 -10.59 5.21 5.45
C LEU A 164 -10.32 3.75 5.08
N LEU A 165 -9.23 3.17 5.59
CA LEU A 165 -8.92 1.74 5.39
C LEU A 165 -9.97 0.86 6.09
N ALA A 166 -10.39 1.24 7.30
CA ALA A 166 -11.44 0.57 8.05
C ALA A 166 -12.80 0.62 7.34
N VAL A 167 -13.12 1.75 6.66
CA VAL A 167 -14.28 1.87 5.78
C VAL A 167 -14.18 0.92 4.59
N ALA A 168 -13.04 0.87 3.90
CA ALA A 168 -12.83 -0.04 2.78
C ALA A 168 -13.02 -1.52 3.19
N ILE A 169 -12.50 -1.92 4.36
CA ILE A 169 -12.71 -3.26 4.93
C ILE A 169 -14.18 -3.47 5.31
N ALA A 170 -14.87 -2.50 5.91
CA ALA A 170 -16.28 -2.62 6.26
C ALA A 170 -17.18 -2.81 5.03
N LEU A 171 -16.90 -2.06 3.95
CA LEU A 171 -17.58 -2.21 2.65
C LEU A 171 -17.32 -3.59 2.05
N TYR A 172 -16.08 -4.08 2.09
CA TYR A 172 -15.73 -5.43 1.65
C TYR A 172 -16.52 -6.52 2.39
N ARG A 173 -16.69 -6.36 3.70
CA ARG A 173 -17.47 -7.28 4.54
C ARG A 173 -18.99 -7.12 4.38
N ASN A 174 -19.45 -6.32 3.41
CA ASN A 174 -20.86 -5.98 3.18
C ASN A 174 -21.58 -5.56 4.47
N ARG A 175 -20.90 -4.77 5.31
CA ARG A 175 -21.48 -4.31 6.58
C ARG A 175 -22.30 -3.05 6.37
N SER A 176 -23.34 -2.90 7.19
CA SER A 176 -24.32 -1.80 7.09
C SER A 176 -23.66 -0.40 7.18
N PRO A 177 -24.24 0.64 6.56
CA PRO A 177 -23.70 2.01 6.54
C PRO A 177 -23.37 2.61 7.91
N ARG A 178 -24.01 2.16 9.00
CA ARG A 178 -23.66 2.60 10.36
C ARG A 178 -22.21 2.29 10.75
N PHE A 179 -21.62 1.20 10.23
CA PHE A 179 -20.25 0.81 10.55
C PHE A 179 -19.23 1.70 9.83
N THR A 180 -19.51 2.06 8.58
CA THR A 180 -18.70 3.01 7.82
C THR A 180 -18.82 4.41 8.42
N ALA A 181 -20.04 4.82 8.82
CA ALA A 181 -20.27 6.06 9.55
C ALA A 181 -19.51 6.12 10.88
N LEU A 182 -19.51 5.03 11.66
CA LEU A 182 -18.76 4.96 12.91
C LEU A 182 -17.25 5.09 12.69
N ALA A 183 -16.69 4.36 11.71
CA ALA A 183 -15.28 4.48 11.36
C ALA A 183 -14.93 5.92 10.95
N GLY A 184 -15.75 6.53 10.10
CA GLY A 184 -15.61 7.93 9.69
C GLY A 184 -15.65 8.89 10.87
N ALA A 185 -16.63 8.76 11.75
CA ALA A 185 -16.79 9.64 12.92
C ALA A 185 -15.59 9.54 13.88
N ILE A 186 -15.18 8.31 14.26
CA ILE A 186 -14.00 8.08 15.09
C ILE A 186 -12.76 8.68 14.42
N GLY A 187 -12.64 8.46 13.10
CA GLY A 187 -11.52 8.96 12.31
C GLY A 187 -11.41 10.47 12.30
N ILE A 188 -12.50 11.17 12.00
CA ILE A 188 -12.56 12.63 11.93
C ILE A 188 -12.22 13.22 13.31
N VAL A 189 -12.85 12.72 14.37
CA VAL A 189 -12.66 13.25 15.73
C VAL A 189 -11.23 13.01 16.21
N ALA A 190 -10.73 11.78 16.15
CA ALA A 190 -9.41 11.46 16.66
C ALA A 190 -8.29 12.11 15.82
N SER A 191 -8.40 12.12 14.49
CA SER A 191 -7.42 12.76 13.61
C SER A 191 -7.45 14.28 13.78
N GLY A 192 -8.63 14.88 13.87
CA GLY A 192 -8.81 16.32 14.08
C GLY A 192 -8.21 16.77 15.41
N LEU A 193 -8.53 16.06 16.50
CA LEU A 193 -7.96 16.34 17.83
C LEU A 193 -6.45 16.15 17.84
N PHE A 194 -5.92 15.08 17.23
CA PHE A 194 -4.49 14.84 17.14
C PHE A 194 -3.76 15.97 16.40
N LEU A 195 -4.26 16.37 15.23
CA LEU A 195 -3.67 17.45 14.44
C LEU A 195 -3.76 18.80 15.16
N MET A 196 -4.87 19.08 15.85
CA MET A 196 -5.03 20.27 16.68
C MET A 196 -4.02 20.30 17.82
N LEU A 197 -3.94 19.22 18.62
CA LEU A 197 -3.00 19.10 19.73
C LEU A 197 -1.55 19.23 19.26
N ARG A 198 -1.19 18.59 18.15
CA ARG A 198 0.13 18.76 17.53
C ARG A 198 0.42 20.22 17.19
N GLY A 199 -0.52 20.89 16.54
CA GLY A 199 -0.37 22.30 16.15
C GLY A 199 -0.19 23.24 17.36
N MET A 200 -0.79 22.90 18.50
CA MET A 200 -0.66 23.66 19.74
C MET A 200 0.64 23.34 20.51
N LEU A 201 1.04 22.07 20.58
CA LEU A 201 2.14 21.61 21.42
C LEU A 201 3.51 21.68 20.74
N ALA A 202 3.54 21.63 19.41
CA ALA A 202 4.77 21.72 18.64
C ALA A 202 4.56 22.57 17.38
N PRO A 203 4.33 23.89 17.57
CA PRO A 203 4.21 24.81 16.44
C PRO A 203 5.50 24.76 15.60
N GLY A 204 5.35 24.62 14.29
CA GLY A 204 6.49 24.52 13.37
C GLY A 204 7.04 23.11 13.16
N ALA A 205 6.53 22.09 13.87
CA ALA A 205 6.88 20.70 13.58
C ALA A 205 6.48 20.35 12.13
N TRP A 206 7.44 19.82 11.36
CA TRP A 206 7.19 19.37 10.00
C TRP A 206 5.98 18.46 9.94
N GLY A 207 5.00 18.75 9.10
CA GLY A 207 3.75 18.01 9.10
C GLY A 207 2.91 18.21 7.84
N PRO A 208 1.68 17.68 7.84
CA PRO A 208 0.74 17.87 6.74
C PRO A 208 0.33 19.33 6.67
N HIS A 209 0.95 20.07 5.76
CA HIS A 209 0.52 21.40 5.37
C HIS A 209 -0.48 21.28 4.22
N TYR A 210 -1.64 21.93 4.37
CA TYR A 210 -2.53 22.10 3.24
C TYR A 210 -1.86 23.05 2.23
N ARG A 211 -1.49 22.51 1.06
CA ARG A 211 -0.87 23.27 -0.04
C ARG A 211 -1.86 23.69 -1.12
N GLY A 212 -3.16 23.75 -0.79
CA GLY A 212 -4.21 24.07 -1.77
C GLY A 212 -4.66 22.88 -2.62
N LEU A 213 -5.82 23.03 -3.27
CA LEU A 213 -6.35 22.05 -4.21
C LEU A 213 -5.44 21.89 -5.44
N GLY A 214 -4.79 22.97 -5.88
CA GLY A 214 -3.85 22.93 -7.00
C GLY A 214 -2.67 21.98 -6.77
N HIS A 215 -2.07 21.98 -5.58
CA HIS A 215 -1.00 21.04 -5.22
C HIS A 215 -1.50 19.60 -5.14
N LEU A 216 -2.71 19.37 -4.62
CA LEU A 216 -3.33 18.05 -4.63
C LEU A 216 -3.56 17.57 -6.06
N MET A 217 -4.13 18.39 -6.94
CA MET A 217 -4.34 18.04 -8.35
C MET A 217 -3.01 17.78 -9.05
N LEU A 218 -1.99 18.60 -8.84
CA LEU A 218 -0.64 18.38 -9.35
C LEU A 218 -0.07 17.06 -8.85
N LYS A 219 -0.26 16.70 -7.57
CA LYS A 219 0.19 15.44 -6.98
C LYS A 219 -0.59 14.23 -7.51
N VAL A 220 -1.91 14.32 -7.61
CA VAL A 220 -2.76 13.29 -8.22
C VAL A 220 -2.33 13.06 -9.67
N MET A 221 -2.15 14.14 -10.44
CA MET A 221 -1.59 14.07 -11.78
C MET A 221 -0.17 13.52 -11.75
N MET A 222 0.70 13.92 -10.83
CA MET A 222 2.04 13.36 -10.67
C MET A 222 2.04 11.89 -10.29
N TYR A 223 1.00 11.31 -9.69
CA TYR A 223 0.96 9.87 -9.37
C TYR A 223 0.28 9.06 -10.47
N LEU A 224 -0.80 9.58 -11.04
CA LEU A 224 -1.46 9.00 -12.22
C LEU A 224 -0.55 9.06 -13.46
N CYS A 225 0.22 10.13 -13.54
CA CYS A 225 1.17 10.42 -14.59
C CYS A 225 2.61 10.34 -14.07
N GLU A 226 2.93 9.80 -12.90
CA GLU A 226 4.35 9.72 -12.41
C GLU A 226 5.24 9.10 -13.47
N PRO A 227 4.80 7.97 -14.07
CA PRO A 227 5.58 7.37 -15.13
C PRO A 227 5.63 8.26 -16.38
N THR A 228 4.52 8.87 -16.80
CA THR A 228 4.47 9.70 -18.02
C THR A 228 5.11 11.08 -17.86
N LEU A 229 5.13 11.63 -16.66
CA LEU A 229 5.72 12.92 -16.29
C LEU A 229 7.23 12.76 -16.09
N ILE A 230 7.70 11.69 -15.42
CA ILE A 230 9.13 11.33 -15.39
C ILE A 230 9.63 11.10 -16.81
N ALA A 231 8.86 10.38 -17.64
CA ALA A 231 9.19 10.22 -19.05
C ALA A 231 9.29 11.55 -19.80
N ARG A 232 8.31 12.45 -19.64
CA ARG A 232 8.28 13.75 -20.29
C ARG A 232 9.41 14.67 -19.81
N LEU A 233 9.67 14.70 -18.51
CA LEU A 233 10.78 15.46 -17.91
C LEU A 233 12.15 14.94 -18.36
N ASN A 234 12.24 13.66 -18.72
CA ASN A 234 13.41 13.04 -19.35
C ASN A 234 13.39 13.13 -20.90
N GLY A 235 12.48 13.90 -21.51
CA GLY A 235 12.44 14.13 -22.96
C GLY A 235 11.74 13.05 -23.79
N HIS A 236 10.93 12.19 -23.19
CA HIS A 236 10.26 11.07 -23.85
C HIS A 236 8.75 11.31 -24.07
N ASP A 237 8.39 12.25 -24.95
CA ASP A 237 6.99 12.64 -25.22
C ASP A 237 6.08 11.47 -25.68
N TRP A 238 6.65 10.47 -26.36
CA TRP A 238 5.92 9.28 -26.83
C TRP A 238 5.42 8.37 -25.70
N LEU A 239 6.04 8.37 -24.52
CA LEU A 239 5.59 7.60 -23.36
C LEU A 239 4.33 8.18 -22.73
N THR A 240 4.16 9.52 -22.78
CA THR A 240 2.92 10.19 -22.38
C THR A 240 1.77 9.75 -23.27
N LEU A 241 2.01 9.69 -24.58
CA LEU A 241 1.06 9.20 -25.56
C LEU A 241 0.72 7.72 -25.32
N SER A 242 1.72 6.89 -25.03
CA SER A 242 1.56 5.45 -24.81
C SER A 242 0.82 5.13 -23.50
N GLY A 243 1.13 5.84 -22.41
CA GLY A 243 0.42 5.72 -21.14
C GLY A 243 -1.02 6.22 -21.23
N ALA A 244 -1.27 7.32 -21.95
CA ALA A 244 -2.60 7.79 -22.27
C ALA A 244 -3.36 6.78 -23.15
N LEU A 245 -2.70 6.18 -24.13
CA LEU A 245 -3.28 5.13 -24.99
C LEU A 245 -3.63 3.89 -24.18
N VAL A 246 -2.78 3.44 -23.24
CA VAL A 246 -3.09 2.33 -22.33
C VAL A 246 -4.27 2.67 -21.43
N ALA A 247 -4.31 3.88 -20.84
CA ALA A 247 -5.43 4.34 -20.02
C ALA A 247 -6.73 4.42 -20.83
N VAL A 248 -6.67 4.90 -22.08
CA VAL A 248 -7.79 4.92 -23.03
C VAL A 248 -8.20 3.50 -23.40
N CYS A 249 -7.27 2.60 -23.72
CA CYS A 249 -7.56 1.19 -24.01
C CYS A 249 -8.17 0.47 -22.82
N VAL A 250 -7.75 0.80 -21.59
CA VAL A 250 -8.31 0.29 -20.33
C VAL A 250 -9.71 0.87 -20.10
N GLY A 251 -9.90 2.17 -20.30
CA GLY A 251 -11.20 2.83 -20.25
C GLY A 251 -12.15 2.22 -21.27
N LEU A 252 -11.73 2.11 -22.53
CA LEU A 252 -12.45 1.43 -23.59
C LEU A 252 -12.69 -0.03 -23.23
N ALA A 253 -11.74 -0.77 -22.65
CA ALA A 253 -11.95 -2.16 -22.21
C ALA A 253 -12.98 -2.30 -21.07
N ILE A 254 -13.16 -1.27 -20.24
CA ILE A 254 -14.24 -1.20 -19.25
C ILE A 254 -15.60 -0.99 -19.93
N TYR A 255 -15.64 -0.30 -21.09
CA TYR A 255 -16.86 0.06 -21.82
C TYR A 255 -17.18 -0.85 -23.05
N TRP A 256 -16.24 -1.64 -23.59
CA TRP A 256 -16.37 -2.45 -24.83
C TRP A 256 -16.65 -3.93 -24.53
N PRO A 257 -17.23 -4.72 -25.46
CA PRO A 257 -17.49 -6.15 -25.25
C PRO A 257 -16.26 -6.94 -24.81
N ARG A 258 -16.44 -7.68 -23.71
CA ARG A 258 -15.39 -8.28 -22.87
C ARG A 258 -14.36 -9.19 -23.55
N ARG A 259 -14.55 -9.62 -24.80
CA ARG A 259 -13.72 -10.65 -25.44
C ARG A 259 -12.36 -10.14 -25.94
N LEU A 260 -12.30 -8.94 -26.52
CA LEU A 260 -11.06 -8.44 -27.14
C LEU A 260 -9.96 -8.16 -26.10
N TYR A 261 -10.34 -7.61 -24.94
CA TYR A 261 -9.36 -7.31 -23.90
C TYR A 261 -8.76 -8.58 -23.30
N LEU A 262 -9.53 -9.67 -23.17
CA LEU A 262 -9.06 -10.92 -22.55
C LEU A 262 -7.97 -11.63 -23.35
N HIS A 263 -8.01 -11.55 -24.69
CA HIS A 263 -6.98 -12.13 -25.55
C HIS A 263 -5.70 -11.29 -25.55
N ALA A 264 -5.83 -9.97 -25.66
CA ALA A 264 -4.68 -9.06 -25.51
C ALA A 264 -4.05 -9.18 -24.11
N PHE A 265 -4.87 -9.34 -23.09
CA PHE A 265 -4.49 -9.52 -21.69
C PHE A 265 -3.84 -10.87 -21.41
N GLY A 266 -4.39 -11.96 -21.97
CA GLY A 266 -3.82 -13.30 -21.85
C GLY A 266 -2.45 -13.41 -22.54
N ALA A 267 -2.31 -12.81 -23.72
CA ALA A 267 -1.03 -12.72 -24.42
C ALA A 267 -0.01 -11.90 -23.62
N PHE A 268 -0.43 -10.77 -23.05
CA PHE A 268 0.42 -9.94 -22.21
C PHE A 268 0.88 -10.68 -20.93
N LEU A 269 -0.04 -11.27 -20.16
CA LEU A 269 0.32 -12.05 -18.97
C LEU A 269 1.21 -13.25 -19.30
N ALA A 270 0.97 -13.97 -20.40
CA ALA A 270 1.80 -15.10 -20.79
C ALA A 270 3.25 -14.68 -21.08
N VAL A 271 3.46 -13.46 -21.59
CA VAL A 271 4.80 -12.91 -21.90
C VAL A 271 5.49 -12.35 -20.64
N PHE A 272 4.77 -11.66 -19.76
CA PHE A 272 5.38 -10.88 -18.68
C PHE A 272 5.29 -11.53 -17.28
N LEU A 273 4.34 -12.45 -17.06
CA LEU A 273 4.10 -13.05 -15.74
C LEU A 273 5.12 -14.14 -15.36
N PRO A 274 5.54 -15.08 -16.25
CA PRO A 274 6.54 -16.08 -15.90
C PRO A 274 7.91 -15.48 -15.50
N PRO A 275 8.45 -14.45 -16.18
CA PRO A 275 9.69 -13.77 -15.76
C PRO A 275 9.56 -13.05 -14.40
N GLN A 276 8.41 -12.41 -14.13
CA GLN A 276 8.16 -11.72 -12.85
C GLN A 276 8.07 -12.69 -11.66
N ILE A 277 7.49 -13.88 -11.87
CA ILE A 277 7.33 -14.92 -10.84
C ILE A 277 8.64 -15.68 -10.59
N LEU A 278 9.41 -15.99 -11.64
CA LEU A 278 10.58 -16.87 -11.54
C LEU A 278 11.87 -16.15 -11.13
N ALA A 279 12.02 -14.87 -11.48
CA ALA A 279 13.29 -14.16 -11.26
C ALA A 279 13.24 -13.09 -10.18
N GLY A 280 12.05 -12.70 -9.69
CA GLY A 280 11.86 -11.53 -8.82
C GLY A 280 12.16 -10.20 -9.52
N ASN A 281 13.17 -10.17 -10.39
CA ASN A 281 13.53 -9.16 -11.37
C ASN A 281 14.78 -9.66 -12.14
N ILE A 282 14.68 -10.23 -13.36
CA ILE A 282 15.83 -10.36 -14.30
C ILE A 282 15.34 -10.32 -15.76
N ALA A 283 15.15 -9.10 -16.26
CA ALA A 283 15.58 -8.70 -17.61
C ALA A 283 16.38 -7.38 -17.49
N LEU A 284 17.10 -7.27 -16.36
CA LEU A 284 17.47 -6.02 -15.69
C LEU A 284 18.63 -5.21 -16.30
N PRO A 285 19.58 -5.78 -17.07
CA PRO A 285 20.64 -4.95 -17.68
C PRO A 285 20.45 -4.62 -19.16
N THR A 286 19.50 -5.22 -19.89
CA THR A 286 19.48 -5.16 -21.37
C THR A 286 18.30 -4.39 -21.98
N LEU A 287 17.30 -4.03 -21.18
CA LEU A 287 16.16 -3.23 -21.64
C LEU A 287 16.38 -1.75 -21.28
N PRO A 288 16.27 -0.81 -22.25
CA PRO A 288 16.34 0.62 -21.99
C PRO A 288 15.32 1.04 -20.92
N GLU A 289 15.65 2.02 -20.06
CA GLU A 289 14.75 2.60 -19.02
C GLU A 289 13.32 2.89 -19.54
N PHE A 290 13.21 3.24 -20.83
CA PHE A 290 11.98 3.42 -21.57
C PHE A 290 11.02 2.21 -21.53
N ALA A 291 11.52 0.98 -21.72
CA ALA A 291 10.69 -0.22 -21.74
C ALA A 291 10.15 -0.56 -20.33
N TRP A 292 10.90 -0.21 -19.28
CA TRP A 292 10.52 -0.42 -17.88
C TRP A 292 9.28 0.34 -17.49
N LEU A 293 9.21 1.59 -17.94
CA LEU A 293 8.16 2.50 -17.55
C LEU A 293 6.83 2.12 -18.18
N LEU A 294 6.85 1.78 -19.47
CA LEU A 294 5.68 1.30 -20.19
C LEU A 294 5.15 -0.02 -19.59
N VAL A 295 6.06 -0.94 -19.22
CA VAL A 295 5.70 -2.18 -18.53
C VAL A 295 5.08 -1.88 -17.15
N ARG A 296 5.65 -0.97 -16.36
CA ARG A 296 5.11 -0.58 -15.04
C ARG A 296 3.72 0.05 -15.13
N ILE A 297 3.52 0.99 -16.06
CA ILE A 297 2.20 1.61 -16.32
C ILE A 297 1.21 0.52 -16.68
N THR A 298 1.55 -0.31 -17.66
CA THR A 298 0.65 -1.35 -18.17
C THR A 298 0.32 -2.38 -17.09
N LEU A 299 1.31 -2.85 -16.33
CA LEU A 299 1.10 -3.76 -15.20
C LEU A 299 0.22 -3.13 -14.13
N THR A 300 0.41 -1.84 -13.82
CA THR A 300 -0.44 -1.13 -12.86
C THR A 300 -1.89 -1.15 -13.32
N PHE A 301 -2.17 -0.71 -14.55
CA PHE A 301 -3.53 -0.74 -15.09
C PHE A 301 -4.12 -2.15 -15.16
N VAL A 302 -3.31 -3.15 -15.52
CA VAL A 302 -3.67 -4.58 -15.49
C VAL A 302 -4.07 -5.02 -14.08
N LEU A 303 -3.31 -4.63 -13.05
CA LEU A 303 -3.63 -4.95 -11.66
C LEU A 303 -4.94 -4.30 -11.21
N PHE A 304 -5.19 -3.05 -11.59
CA PHE A 304 -6.47 -2.36 -11.33
C PHE A 304 -7.65 -3.10 -11.99
N LEU A 305 -7.52 -3.49 -13.26
CA LEU A 305 -8.54 -4.26 -13.98
C LEU A 305 -8.78 -5.63 -13.34
N LEU A 306 -7.72 -6.34 -12.97
CA LEU A 306 -7.81 -7.63 -12.29
C LEU A 306 -8.50 -7.51 -10.94
N ALA A 307 -8.13 -6.51 -10.13
CA ALA A 307 -8.76 -6.24 -8.85
C ALA A 307 -10.26 -5.96 -9.02
N PHE A 308 -10.64 -5.25 -10.09
CA PHE A 308 -12.03 -4.98 -10.42
C PHE A 308 -12.80 -6.22 -10.87
N GLU A 309 -12.24 -7.06 -11.74
CA GLU A 309 -12.87 -8.33 -12.13
C GLU A 309 -13.00 -9.30 -10.94
N GLN A 310 -12.06 -9.22 -9.98
CA GLN A 310 -12.08 -9.98 -8.74
C GLN A 310 -13.02 -9.41 -7.67
N ARG A 311 -13.72 -8.30 -7.91
CA ARG A 311 -14.56 -7.60 -6.89
C ARG A 311 -15.57 -8.49 -6.18
N LYS A 312 -16.08 -9.55 -6.84
CA LYS A 312 -17.05 -10.48 -6.26
C LYS A 312 -16.42 -11.67 -5.52
N ARG A 313 -15.10 -11.79 -5.54
CA ARG A 313 -14.38 -13.04 -5.23
C ARG A 313 -13.27 -12.90 -4.20
N GLY A 314 -12.87 -11.69 -3.85
CA GLY A 314 -11.77 -11.47 -2.94
C GLY A 314 -11.66 -10.02 -2.46
N PRO A 315 -10.67 -9.76 -1.59
CA PRO A 315 -10.46 -8.45 -0.98
C PRO A 315 -9.72 -7.46 -1.89
N SER A 316 -9.38 -7.82 -3.14
CA SER A 316 -8.52 -7.03 -4.03
C SER A 316 -9.03 -5.59 -4.22
N LEU A 317 -10.34 -5.39 -4.42
CA LEU A 317 -10.92 -4.04 -4.55
C LEU A 317 -10.86 -3.24 -3.24
N ALA A 318 -11.00 -3.90 -2.09
CA ALA A 318 -10.88 -3.27 -0.79
C ALA A 318 -9.44 -2.81 -0.55
N LEU A 319 -8.47 -3.67 -0.85
CA LEU A 319 -7.05 -3.37 -0.76
C LEU A 319 -6.61 -2.30 -1.75
N LEU A 320 -7.24 -2.23 -2.92
CA LEU A 320 -7.06 -1.12 -3.85
C LEU A 320 -7.55 0.20 -3.25
N GLY A 321 -8.74 0.21 -2.63
CA GLY A 321 -9.25 1.35 -1.89
C GLY A 321 -8.30 1.77 -0.76
N CYS A 322 -7.77 0.79 -0.01
CA CYS A 322 -6.78 1.04 1.03
C CYS A 322 -5.49 1.66 0.47
N LEU A 323 -5.00 1.11 -0.65
CA LEU A 323 -3.80 1.61 -1.32
C LEU A 323 -3.97 3.06 -1.73
N LEU A 324 -5.10 3.40 -2.37
CA LEU A 324 -5.42 4.78 -2.75
C LEU A 324 -5.45 5.70 -1.52
N ALA A 325 -6.14 5.29 -0.45
CA ALA A 325 -6.22 6.05 0.79
C ALA A 325 -4.86 6.31 1.42
N VAL A 326 -3.95 5.32 1.41
CA VAL A 326 -2.60 5.46 1.96
C VAL A 326 -1.71 6.40 1.15
N HIS A 327 -1.97 6.55 -0.14
CA HIS A 327 -1.28 7.53 -0.96
C HIS A 327 -1.78 8.95 -0.71
N LEU A 328 -3.04 9.17 -0.28
CA LEU A 328 -3.60 10.52 -0.10
C LEU A 328 -2.76 11.44 0.81
N PRO A 329 -2.28 11.04 2.01
CA PRO A 329 -1.41 11.90 2.81
C PRO A 329 -0.06 12.15 2.17
N ILE A 330 0.47 11.18 1.42
CA ILE A 330 1.74 11.31 0.67
C ILE A 330 1.58 12.33 -0.46
N LEU A 331 0.37 12.45 -1.03
CA LEU A 331 0.02 13.53 -1.95
C LEU A 331 0.13 14.90 -1.27
N HIS A 332 0.02 15.00 0.06
CA HIS A 332 0.14 16.27 0.77
C HIS A 332 1.52 16.53 1.39
N VAL A 333 2.29 15.49 1.74
CA VAL A 333 3.59 15.61 2.42
C VAL A 333 4.70 15.00 1.58
N MET A 334 5.66 15.80 1.10
CA MET A 334 6.84 15.28 0.41
C MET A 334 7.88 14.85 1.46
N GLY A 335 8.25 13.57 1.39
CA GLY A 335 9.49 13.05 1.95
C GLY A 335 9.70 11.62 1.44
N PRO A 336 10.92 11.19 1.10
CA PRO A 336 11.21 9.79 0.78
C PRO A 336 11.00 8.86 1.99
N HIS A 337 10.71 9.39 3.17
CA HIS A 337 10.55 8.61 4.40
C HIS A 337 9.15 7.98 4.58
N TYR A 338 8.27 8.00 3.56
CA TYR A 338 6.90 7.45 3.66
C TYR A 338 6.67 6.15 2.90
N TYR A 339 7.69 5.54 2.27
CA TYR A 339 7.51 4.38 1.38
C TYR A 339 7.02 3.10 2.08
N TYR A 340 7.23 2.97 3.39
CA TYR A 340 6.89 1.75 4.13
C TYR A 340 5.41 1.38 4.02
N TRP A 341 4.54 2.39 4.08
CA TRP A 341 3.11 2.25 3.98
C TRP A 341 2.68 1.82 2.57
N PRO A 342 2.93 2.60 1.49
CA PRO A 342 2.64 2.18 0.12
C PRO A 342 3.15 0.79 -0.22
N VAL A 343 4.39 0.45 0.14
CA VAL A 343 4.97 -0.85 -0.19
C VAL A 343 4.19 -1.98 0.49
N ALA A 344 3.82 -1.83 1.77
CA ALA A 344 3.00 -2.84 2.45
C ALA A 344 1.65 -3.08 1.75
N TRP A 345 0.97 -2.00 1.36
CA TRP A 345 -0.34 -2.09 0.71
C TRP A 345 -0.24 -2.58 -0.74
N TRP A 346 0.79 -2.19 -1.49
CA TRP A 346 1.10 -2.75 -2.80
C TRP A 346 1.37 -4.25 -2.72
N SER A 347 2.20 -4.68 -1.77
CA SER A 347 2.52 -6.09 -1.55
C SER A 347 1.27 -6.91 -1.25
N MET A 348 0.38 -6.40 -0.38
CA MET A 348 -0.90 -7.04 -0.09
C MET A 348 -1.77 -7.12 -1.34
N LEU A 349 -1.96 -6.02 -2.07
CA LEU A 349 -2.76 -6.00 -3.30
C LEU A 349 -2.23 -7.00 -4.33
N ASN A 350 -0.92 -6.96 -4.62
CA ASN A 350 -0.26 -7.84 -5.58
C ASN A 350 -0.48 -9.32 -5.22
N ALA A 351 -0.25 -9.68 -3.96
CA ALA A 351 -0.49 -11.05 -3.49
C ALA A 351 -1.94 -11.49 -3.72
N THR A 352 -2.91 -10.62 -3.46
CA THR A 352 -4.33 -10.96 -3.68
C THR A 352 -4.70 -11.12 -5.13
N VAL A 353 -4.14 -10.31 -6.01
CA VAL A 353 -4.36 -10.39 -7.45
C VAL A 353 -3.77 -11.68 -8.02
N ILE A 354 -2.51 -11.99 -7.65
CA ILE A 354 -1.81 -13.21 -8.07
C ILE A 354 -2.59 -14.44 -7.64
N VAL A 355 -2.97 -14.50 -6.36
CA VAL A 355 -3.68 -15.66 -5.80
C VAL A 355 -5.10 -15.79 -6.37
N GLY A 356 -5.75 -14.68 -6.74
CA GLY A 356 -7.06 -14.69 -7.40
C GLY A 356 -7.01 -15.03 -8.90
N LEU A 357 -5.84 -14.96 -9.54
CA LEU A 357 -5.69 -15.08 -11.00
C LEU A 357 -6.26 -16.38 -11.58
N PRO A 358 -6.00 -17.59 -11.00
CA PRO A 358 -6.55 -18.83 -11.55
C PRO A 358 -8.08 -18.88 -11.54
N GLY A 359 -8.72 -18.26 -10.54
CA GLY A 359 -10.18 -18.14 -10.47
C GLY A 359 -10.74 -17.17 -11.52
N THR A 360 -10.03 -16.07 -11.76
CA THR A 360 -10.36 -15.12 -12.84
C THR A 360 -10.25 -15.80 -14.20
N LEU A 361 -9.14 -16.49 -14.49
CA LEU A 361 -8.91 -17.18 -15.77
C LEU A 361 -9.96 -18.27 -16.04
N ARG A 362 -10.32 -19.09 -15.04
CA ARG A 362 -11.37 -20.10 -15.20
C ARG A 362 -12.74 -19.49 -15.52
N ALA A 363 -13.09 -18.39 -14.86
CA ALA A 363 -14.36 -17.73 -15.12
C ALA A 363 -14.41 -16.99 -16.44
N VAL A 364 -13.28 -16.47 -16.88
CA VAL A 364 -13.10 -15.94 -18.22
C VAL A 364 -13.35 -17.05 -19.24
N LYS A 365 -12.67 -18.20 -19.10
CA LYS A 365 -12.84 -19.36 -19.99
C LYS A 365 -14.29 -19.83 -20.05
N ALA A 366 -14.99 -19.89 -18.91
CA ALA A 366 -16.40 -20.28 -18.85
C ALA A 366 -17.38 -19.29 -19.51
N ARG A 367 -16.98 -18.03 -19.74
CA ARG A 367 -17.81 -16.99 -20.38
C ARG A 367 -17.55 -16.85 -21.88
N VAL A 368 -16.45 -17.40 -22.38
CA VAL A 368 -16.23 -17.52 -23.82
C VAL A 368 -17.17 -18.63 -24.29
N PRO A 369 -18.21 -18.33 -25.09
CA PRO A 369 -19.01 -19.40 -25.67
C PRO A 369 -18.04 -20.25 -26.47
N THR A 370 -17.96 -21.53 -26.14
CA THR A 370 -17.46 -22.51 -27.10
C THR A 370 -18.24 -22.25 -28.38
N ALA A 371 -17.54 -22.10 -29.51
CA ALA A 371 -18.19 -22.03 -30.80
C ALA A 371 -19.26 -23.14 -30.82
N SER A 372 -20.49 -22.77 -31.16
CA SER A 372 -21.54 -23.79 -31.29
C SER A 372 -20.98 -24.88 -32.23
N PRO A 373 -21.13 -26.17 -31.92
CA PRO A 373 -20.74 -27.24 -32.84
C PRO A 373 -21.30 -27.00 -34.25
N ALA A 374 -22.47 -26.36 -34.36
CA ALA A 374 -23.08 -25.96 -35.62
C ALA A 374 -22.29 -24.90 -36.41
N ALA A 375 -21.52 -24.04 -35.75
CA ALA A 375 -20.64 -23.07 -36.42
C ALA A 375 -19.33 -23.71 -36.89
N GLU A 376 -18.86 -24.77 -36.21
CA GLU A 376 -17.73 -25.59 -36.68
C GLU A 376 -18.16 -26.51 -37.83
N GLU A 377 -19.36 -27.11 -37.80
CA GLU A 377 -19.92 -27.89 -38.91
C GLU A 377 -20.18 -27.03 -40.15
N ALA A 378 -20.75 -25.82 -39.99
CA ALA A 378 -20.98 -24.91 -41.12
C ALA A 378 -19.68 -24.40 -41.74
N ALA A 379 -18.61 -24.24 -40.96
CA ALA A 379 -17.28 -23.87 -41.46
C ALA A 379 -16.51 -25.06 -42.08
N ALA A 380 -16.87 -26.30 -41.74
CA ALA A 380 -16.28 -27.50 -42.33
C ALA A 380 -16.97 -27.94 -43.63
N GLN A 381 -18.17 -27.44 -43.92
CA GLN A 381 -18.96 -27.79 -45.11
C GLN A 381 -18.89 -26.74 -46.25
N GLY A 382 -18.23 -25.60 -46.02
CA GLY A 382 -17.94 -24.58 -47.05
C GLY A 382 -16.47 -24.56 -47.40
#